data_AF-A0A521KQP7-F1
#
_entry.id   AF-A0A521KQP7-F1
#
_cell.length_a   1.000
_cell.length_b   1.000
_cell.length_c   1.000
_cell.angle_alpha   90.00
_cell.angle_beta   90.00
_cell.angle_gamma   90.00
#
_symmetry.space_group_name_H-M   'P 1'
#
loop_
_entity.id
_entity.type
_entity.pdbx_description
1 polymer ?
#
loop_
_entity_poly.entity_id
_entity_poly.type
_entity_poly.pdbx_seq_one_letter_code
_entity_poly.pdbx_strand_id
1 'polypeptide(L)'
;MTAGEICGICNEVEEAPLVECIRCSTKFHLALFKDRPGKDCGDAILGESMGVEMLCNNCIELERAGSDAGANLLGLYNAMTEGRLPPPMAPADTAAPRPARPAPESTSDRPRRRFRRIDR
;
A
#
# COMPACT_ATOMS: atom_id res chain seq x y z
N MET A 1 14.33 -25.58 -33.11
CA MET A 1 13.75 -24.23 -33.01
C MET A 1 13.07 -24.17 -31.66
N THR A 2 13.74 -23.66 -30.64
CA THR A 2 13.12 -23.39 -29.34
C THR A 2 12.21 -22.20 -29.55
N ALA A 3 10.91 -22.46 -29.68
CA ALA A 3 9.92 -21.39 -29.71
C ALA A 3 9.90 -20.77 -28.31
N GLY A 4 10.66 -19.69 -28.12
CA GLY A 4 10.58 -18.89 -26.91
C GLY A 4 9.17 -18.38 -26.73
N GLU A 5 8.66 -18.45 -25.51
CA GLU A 5 7.34 -17.94 -25.20
C GLU A 5 7.41 -16.42 -24.99
N ILE A 6 6.35 -15.70 -25.33
CA ILE A 6 6.32 -14.22 -25.30
C ILE A 6 5.55 -13.77 -24.06
N CYS A 7 6.12 -12.85 -23.29
CA CYS A 7 5.39 -12.21 -22.19
C CYS A 7 4.34 -11.24 -22.73
N GLY A 8 3.07 -11.44 -22.39
CA GLY A 8 1.96 -10.58 -22.80
C GLY A 8 1.88 -9.20 -22.12
N ILE A 9 2.87 -8.84 -21.28
CA ILE A 9 2.93 -7.54 -20.59
C ILE A 9 4.07 -6.69 -21.14
N CYS A 10 5.30 -7.19 -21.12
CA CYS A 10 6.46 -6.46 -21.63
C CYS A 10 6.81 -6.80 -23.09
N ASN A 11 6.13 -7.78 -23.70
CA ASN A 11 6.33 -8.23 -25.08
C ASN A 11 7.73 -8.75 -25.41
N GLU A 12 8.49 -9.13 -24.39
CA GLU A 12 9.80 -9.74 -24.56
C GLU A 12 9.68 -11.26 -24.67
N VAL A 13 10.61 -11.83 -25.44
CA VAL A 13 10.72 -13.27 -25.63
C VAL A 13 11.76 -13.78 -24.65
N GLU A 14 11.37 -14.69 -23.77
CA GLU A 14 12.28 -15.32 -22.82
C GLU A 14 12.34 -16.84 -23.04
N GLU A 15 13.50 -17.41 -22.72
CA GLU A 15 13.69 -18.86 -22.62
C GLU A 15 13.29 -19.41 -21.24
N ALA A 16 13.02 -18.51 -20.28
CA ALA A 16 12.57 -18.85 -18.94
C ALA A 16 11.11 -19.32 -18.95
N PRO A 17 10.70 -20.15 -17.97
CA PRO A 17 9.32 -20.56 -17.85
C PRO A 17 8.43 -19.34 -17.53
N LEU A 18 7.64 -18.93 -18.51
CA LEU A 18 6.56 -17.98 -18.29
C LEU A 18 5.42 -18.64 -17.53
N VAL A 19 4.78 -17.88 -16.65
CA VAL A 19 3.62 -18.35 -15.89
C VAL A 19 2.35 -17.83 -16.54
N GLU A 20 1.29 -18.62 -16.51
CA GLU A 20 0.00 -18.26 -17.07
C GLU A 20 -0.90 -17.58 -16.02
N CYS A 21 -1.49 -16.44 -16.39
CA CYS A 21 -2.43 -15.72 -15.53
C CYS A 21 -3.75 -16.49 -15.41
N ILE A 22 -4.20 -16.75 -14.18
CA ILE A 22 -5.44 -17.51 -13.95
C ILE A 22 -6.71 -16.78 -14.44
N ARG A 23 -6.64 -15.46 -14.61
CA ARG A 23 -7.78 -14.64 -15.05
C ARG A 23 -7.89 -14.49 -16.56
N CYS A 24 -6.80 -14.12 -17.22
CA CYS A 24 -6.79 -13.76 -18.64
C CYS A 24 -5.98 -14.72 -19.51
N SER A 25 -5.45 -15.81 -18.95
CA SER A 25 -4.63 -16.82 -19.65
C SER A 25 -3.37 -16.26 -20.34
N THR A 26 -2.98 -15.01 -20.05
CA THR A 26 -1.78 -14.42 -20.64
C THR A 26 -0.55 -14.94 -19.91
N LYS A 27 0.51 -15.21 -20.68
CA LYS A 27 1.81 -15.62 -20.16
C LYS A 27 2.60 -14.40 -19.71
N PHE A 28 3.22 -14.45 -18.53
CA PHE A 28 3.96 -13.33 -17.96
C PHE A 28 5.19 -13.77 -17.16
N HIS A 29 6.16 -12.84 -17.01
CA HIS A 29 7.35 -13.06 -16.21
C HIS A 29 7.05 -13.00 -14.72
N LEU A 30 7.53 -14.00 -13.98
CA LEU A 30 7.42 -14.05 -12.53
C LEU A 30 8.77 -14.45 -11.92
N ALA A 31 9.36 -13.57 -11.13
CA ALA A 31 10.56 -13.82 -10.37
C ALA A 31 10.21 -14.57 -9.07
N LEU A 32 10.36 -15.90 -9.10
CA LEU A 32 10.19 -16.76 -7.92
C LEU A 32 11.16 -16.44 -6.78
N PHE A 33 12.33 -15.87 -7.10
CA PHE A 33 13.41 -15.60 -6.15
C PHE A 33 13.85 -14.14 -6.26
N LYS A 34 13.76 -13.40 -5.15
CA LYS A 34 14.18 -11.98 -5.06
C LYS A 34 15.69 -11.78 -5.21
N ASP A 35 16.47 -12.81 -4.96
CA ASP A 35 17.95 -12.76 -5.00
C ASP A 35 18.52 -12.91 -6.42
N ARG A 36 17.67 -13.18 -7.42
CA ARG A 36 18.09 -13.28 -8.82
C ARG A 36 17.56 -12.09 -9.62
N PRO A 37 18.38 -11.53 -10.53
CA PRO A 37 17.89 -10.54 -11.47
C PRO A 37 16.84 -11.21 -12.37
N GLY A 38 15.63 -10.64 -12.39
CA GLY A 38 14.50 -11.11 -13.18
C GLY A 38 13.47 -9.99 -13.34
N LYS A 39 12.61 -10.09 -14.35
CA LYS A 39 11.49 -9.18 -14.55
C LYS A 39 10.27 -9.72 -13.84
N ASP A 40 9.57 -8.83 -13.13
CA ASP A 40 8.26 -9.12 -12.55
C ASP A 40 7.18 -8.41 -13.34
N CYS A 41 6.47 -9.17 -14.15
CA CYS A 41 5.29 -8.71 -14.89
C CYS A 41 3.98 -9.15 -14.21
N GLY A 42 4.06 -9.81 -13.05
CA GLY A 42 2.91 -10.21 -12.26
C GLY A 42 3.33 -10.61 -10.85
N ASP A 43 2.39 -11.16 -10.10
CA ASP A 43 2.59 -11.55 -8.71
C ASP A 43 1.81 -12.83 -8.37
N ALA A 44 2.22 -13.47 -7.29
CA ALA A 44 1.55 -14.62 -6.68
C ALA A 44 0.83 -14.15 -5.42
N ILE A 45 -0.49 -14.02 -5.48
CA ILE A 45 -1.29 -13.56 -4.33
C ILE A 45 -2.04 -14.72 -3.70
N LEU A 46 -2.42 -14.56 -2.43
CA LEU A 46 -3.33 -15.49 -1.77
C LEU A 46 -4.76 -15.08 -2.09
N GLY A 47 -5.44 -15.86 -2.93
CA GLY A 47 -6.80 -15.58 -3.38
C GLY A 47 -7.89 -16.00 -2.39
N GLU A 48 -9.15 -15.74 -2.74
CA GLU A 48 -10.32 -16.10 -1.92
C GLU A 48 -10.46 -17.61 -1.72
N SER A 49 -9.93 -18.40 -2.66
CA SER A 49 -9.85 -19.85 -2.59
C SER A 49 -8.89 -20.37 -1.50
N MET A 50 -8.21 -19.48 -0.77
CA MET A 50 -7.05 -19.77 0.09
C MET A 50 -5.90 -20.46 -0.67
N GLY A 51 -5.93 -20.44 -2.00
CA GLY A 51 -4.87 -20.91 -2.88
C GLY A 51 -3.92 -19.78 -3.26
N VAL A 52 -2.73 -20.17 -3.73
CA VAL A 52 -1.82 -19.25 -4.41
C VAL A 52 -2.33 -19.06 -5.84
N GLU A 53 -2.67 -17.83 -6.18
CA GLU A 53 -3.19 -17.44 -7.49
C GLU A 53 -2.16 -16.58 -8.22
N MET A 54 -1.86 -16.98 -9.46
CA MET A 54 -0.86 -16.33 -10.32
C MET A 54 -1.56 -15.30 -11.20
N LEU A 55 -1.24 -14.02 -10.99
CA LEU A 55 -1.92 -12.92 -11.67
C LEU A 55 -0.91 -11.98 -12.35
N CYS A 56 -1.28 -11.53 -13.55
CA CYS A 56 -0.50 -10.55 -14.29
C CYS A 56 -0.82 -9.13 -13.79
N ASN A 57 0.12 -8.19 -13.93
CA ASN A 57 -0.04 -6.82 -13.38
C ASN A 57 -1.32 -6.12 -13.85
N ASN A 58 -1.71 -6.31 -15.11
CA ASN A 58 -2.95 -5.72 -15.65
C ASN A 58 -4.19 -6.21 -14.88
N CYS A 59 -4.27 -7.51 -14.54
CA CYS A 59 -5.38 -8.05 -13.77
C CYS A 59 -5.34 -7.59 -12.32
N ILE A 60 -4.16 -7.50 -11.72
CA ILE A 60 -3.98 -6.99 -10.36
C ILE A 60 -4.46 -5.53 -10.26
N GLU A 61 -4.10 -4.70 -11.23
CA GLU A 61 -4.54 -3.29 -11.29
C GLU A 61 -6.06 -3.17 -11.45
N LEU A 62 -6.67 -4.03 -12.26
CA LEU A 62 -8.13 -4.07 -12.42
C LEU A 62 -8.84 -4.47 -11.12
N GLU A 63 -8.33 -5.46 -10.39
CA GLU A 63 -8.91 -5.86 -9.10
C GLU A 63 -8.78 -4.75 -8.05
N ARG A 64 -7.62 -4.07 -7.99
CA ARG A 64 -7.43 -2.92 -7.11
C ARG A 64 -8.39 -1.77 -7.45
N ALA A 65 -8.48 -1.40 -8.73
CA ALA A 65 -9.39 -0.36 -9.20
C ALA A 65 -10.86 -0.69 -8.93
N GLY A 66 -11.25 -1.97 -9.03
CA GLY A 66 -12.59 -2.45 -8.69
C GLY A 66 -12.89 -2.42 -7.18
N SER A 67 -11.89 -2.63 -6.33
CA SER A 67 -12.04 -2.60 -4.87
C SER A 67 -12.12 -1.19 -4.27
N ASP A 68 -11.58 -0.18 -4.96
CA ASP A 68 -11.45 1.20 -4.45
C ASP A 68 -12.59 2.15 -4.88
N ALA A 69 -13.51 1.73 -5.74
CA ALA A 69 -14.51 2.62 -6.33
C ALA A 69 -15.67 3.06 -5.39
N GLY A 70 -15.67 2.69 -4.10
CA GLY A 70 -16.68 3.24 -3.17
C GLY A 70 -16.90 2.59 -1.81
N ALA A 71 -16.04 1.66 -1.35
CA ALA A 71 -16.35 0.84 -0.17
C ALA A 71 -15.48 1.06 1.07
N ASN A 72 -14.45 1.93 1.04
CA ASN A 72 -13.72 2.24 2.26
C ASN A 72 -14.52 3.26 3.09
N LEU A 73 -15.07 2.79 4.21
CA LEU A 73 -15.79 3.59 5.21
C LEU A 73 -14.99 4.84 5.64
N LEU A 74 -13.65 4.78 5.51
CA LEU A 74 -12.72 5.89 5.70
C LEU A 74 -12.81 6.97 4.62
N GLY A 75 -13.04 6.60 3.35
CA GLY A 75 -13.28 7.53 2.24
C GLY A 75 -14.62 8.27 2.38
N LEU A 76 -15.65 7.56 2.86
CA LEU A 76 -16.93 8.18 3.20
C LEU A 76 -16.81 9.13 4.41
N TYR A 77 -15.98 8.78 5.41
CA TYR A 77 -15.68 9.63 6.56
C TYR A 77 -14.92 10.91 6.17
N ASN A 78 -13.96 10.83 5.24
CA ASN A 78 -13.27 12.00 4.71
C ASN A 78 -14.23 12.92 3.95
N ALA A 79 -15.09 12.37 3.08
CA ALA A 79 -16.08 13.15 2.35
C ALA A 79 -17.12 13.83 3.27
N MET A 80 -17.47 13.22 4.40
CA MET A 80 -18.39 13.81 5.38
C MET A 80 -17.73 14.82 6.33
N THR A 81 -16.40 14.77 6.50
CA THR A 81 -15.65 15.69 7.38
C THR A 81 -15.01 16.87 6.65
N GLU A 82 -15.05 16.89 5.31
CA GLU A 82 -14.63 18.01 4.46
C GLU A 82 -15.65 19.17 4.38
N GLY A 83 -16.39 19.40 5.46
CA GLY A 83 -16.99 20.70 5.79
C GLY A 83 -15.96 21.76 6.20
N ARG A 84 -14.71 21.69 5.71
CA ARG A 84 -13.71 22.76 5.85
C ARG A 84 -13.74 23.62 4.59
N LEU A 85 -14.38 24.77 4.76
CA LEU A 85 -14.37 25.94 3.87
C LEU A 85 -13.07 26.09 3.06
N PRO A 86 -13.14 26.53 1.79
CA PRO A 86 -11.95 26.92 1.05
C PRO A 86 -11.17 27.95 1.89
N PRO A 87 -9.84 27.82 2.00
CA PRO A 87 -9.06 28.78 2.77
C PRO A 87 -9.30 30.18 2.17
N PRO A 88 -9.57 31.22 2.98
CA PRO A 88 -9.59 32.57 2.46
C PRO A 88 -8.22 32.86 1.86
N MET A 89 -8.17 33.30 0.61
CA MET A 89 -6.95 33.74 -0.05
C MET A 89 -6.35 34.86 0.81
N ALA A 90 -5.30 34.56 1.54
CA ALA A 90 -4.57 35.56 2.30
C ALA A 90 -3.76 36.41 1.30
N PRO A 91 -3.87 37.76 1.34
CA PRO A 91 -2.84 38.58 0.74
C PRO A 91 -1.55 38.46 1.56
N ALA A 92 -0.43 38.51 0.85
CA ALA A 92 0.92 38.39 1.38
C ALA A 92 1.28 39.47 2.41
N ASP A 93 2.23 39.10 3.27
CA ASP A 93 3.16 39.96 4.00
C ASP A 93 2.61 40.89 5.11
N THR A 94 2.74 40.42 6.36
CA THR A 94 3.74 40.95 7.33
C THR A 94 3.51 40.29 8.69
N ALA A 95 4.41 39.39 9.07
CA ALA A 95 4.40 38.76 10.40
C ALA A 95 4.90 39.76 11.46
N ALA A 96 4.03 40.15 12.39
CA ALA A 96 4.46 40.74 13.66
C ALA A 96 4.91 39.61 14.63
N PRO A 97 5.96 39.83 15.45
CA PRO A 97 6.47 38.79 16.33
C PRO A 97 5.48 38.50 17.47
N ARG A 98 5.08 37.23 17.59
CA ARG A 98 4.19 36.74 18.65
C ARG A 98 4.99 36.61 19.97
N PRO A 99 4.51 37.12 21.11
CA PRO A 99 5.23 36.98 22.37
C PRO A 99 5.31 35.53 22.83
N ALA A 100 6.46 35.15 23.39
CA ALA A 100 6.78 33.81 23.83
C ALA A 100 5.84 33.34 24.95
N ARG A 101 5.25 32.15 24.77
CA ARG A 101 4.42 31.49 25.77
C ARG A 101 5.36 30.76 26.76
N PRO A 102 5.23 30.96 28.08
CA PRO A 102 6.09 30.28 29.05
C PRO A 102 5.79 28.77 29.09
N ALA A 103 6.84 27.99 29.36
CA ALA A 103 6.82 26.53 29.41
C ALA A 103 5.90 26.00 30.52
N PRO A 104 5.24 24.83 30.34
CA PRO A 104 4.42 24.23 31.38
C PRO A 104 5.28 23.67 32.52
N GLU A 105 4.92 24.01 33.75
CA GLU A 105 5.55 23.55 34.99
C GLU A 105 5.34 22.04 35.20
N SER A 106 6.39 21.40 35.70
CA SER A 106 6.46 19.98 36.02
C SER A 106 5.54 19.60 37.18
N THR A 107 4.50 18.81 36.91
CA THR A 107 3.71 18.16 37.96
C THR A 107 4.36 16.84 38.34
N SER A 108 5.26 16.91 39.31
CA SER A 108 5.72 15.76 40.08
C SER A 108 4.63 15.33 41.07
N ASP A 109 3.76 14.40 40.69
CA ASP A 109 3.15 13.45 41.65
C ASP A 109 2.23 12.44 40.96
N ARG A 110 2.82 11.42 40.33
CA ARG A 110 2.08 10.21 39.95
C ARG A 110 2.68 9.02 40.68
N PRO A 111 2.00 8.43 41.68
CA PRO A 111 2.55 7.31 42.43
C PRO A 111 2.75 6.11 41.51
N ARG A 112 4.00 5.73 41.29
CA ARG A 112 4.40 4.53 40.53
C ARG A 112 3.95 3.29 41.30
N ARG A 113 2.94 2.57 40.78
CA ARG A 113 2.53 1.26 41.31
C ARG A 113 3.70 0.29 41.20
N ARG A 114 4.20 -0.18 42.35
CA ARG A 114 5.22 -1.24 42.42
C ARG A 114 4.52 -2.59 42.41
N PHE A 115 4.78 -3.40 41.39
CA PHE A 115 4.38 -4.80 41.36
C PHE A 115 5.29 -5.60 42.30
N ARG A 116 4.71 -6.31 43.26
CA ARG A 116 5.44 -7.27 44.10
C ARG A 116 5.53 -8.61 43.35
N ARG A 117 6.73 -9.20 43.32
CA ARG A 117 6.92 -10.59 42.88
C ARG A 117 6.41 -11.53 43.97
N ILE A 118 5.71 -12.58 43.55
CA ILE A 118 5.27 -13.67 44.41
C ILE A 118 6.30 -14.78 44.22
N ASP A 119 7.07 -15.09 45.25
CA ASP A 119 7.96 -16.26 45.27
C ASP A 119 7.16 -17.49 45.71
N ARG A 120 7.45 -18.62 45.07
CA ARG A 120 6.71 -19.88 45.13
C ARG A 120 7.36 -20.86 46.10
#